data_AF-A0A1G9W325-F1
#
_entry.id   AF-A0A1G9W325-F1
#
_cell.length_a   1.000
_cell.length_b   1.000
_cell.length_c   1.000
_cell.angle_alpha   90.00
_cell.angle_beta   90.00
_cell.angle_gamma   90.00
#
_symmetry.space_group_name_H-M   'P 1'
#
loop_
_entity.id
_entity.type
_entity.pdbx_description
1 polymer ?
#
loop_
_entity_poly.entity_id
_entity_poly.type
_entity_poly.pdbx_seq_one_letter_code
_entity_poly.pdbx_strand_id
1 'polypeptide(L)'
;MREAHAVHPIAALQSEWSLFSRSVERSAVGAAAELGVALVPYSPLGRGFLTGAFANAAELSEGDFRRRQPRFTGDAAAANAQLLEPVRKIAAAHGATPAQIALAWVQQRAGVHGLPVVPIPGTRKRGRLEENVAATRITLTPGDLALLEPIAGRVVGDRYPDMSSTSEARE
;
A
#
# COMPACT_ATOMS: atom_id res chain seq x y z
N MET A 1 -13.99 4.83 15.56
CA MET A 1 -14.28 3.40 15.29
C MET A 1 -15.01 2.76 16.45
N ARG A 2 -14.44 2.68 17.66
CA ARG A 2 -15.10 2.09 18.84
C ARG A 2 -16.47 2.69 19.12
N GLU A 3 -16.58 4.02 19.11
CA GLU A 3 -17.86 4.73 19.28
C GLU A 3 -18.91 4.31 18.25
N ALA A 4 -18.54 4.31 16.96
CA ALA A 4 -19.44 3.88 15.89
C ALA A 4 -19.82 2.39 16.01
N HIS A 5 -18.88 1.52 16.41
CA HIS A 5 -19.13 0.09 16.61
C HIS A 5 -20.08 -0.18 17.80
N ALA A 6 -20.06 0.68 18.83
CA ALA A 6 -20.99 0.60 19.96
C ALA A 6 -22.43 0.95 19.59
N VAL A 7 -22.63 1.74 18.52
CA VAL A 7 -23.96 2.04 17.97
C VAL A 7 -24.45 0.91 17.06
N HIS A 8 -23.58 0.42 16.17
CA HIS A 8 -23.88 -0.70 15.28
C HIS A 8 -22.60 -1.44 14.85
N PRO A 9 -22.59 -2.78 14.78
CA PRO A 9 -21.40 -3.53 14.38
C PRO A 9 -20.84 -3.07 13.02
N ILE A 10 -19.57 -2.67 13.03
CA ILE A 10 -18.82 -2.35 11.81
C ILE A 10 -18.21 -3.64 11.28
N ALA A 11 -18.57 -4.06 10.07
CA ALA A 11 -18.02 -5.29 9.48
C ALA A 11 -16.60 -5.08 8.93
N ALA A 12 -16.31 -3.92 8.33
CA ALA A 12 -15.04 -3.64 7.70
C ALA A 12 -14.65 -2.16 7.74
N LEU A 13 -13.34 -1.89 7.79
CA LEU A 13 -12.75 -0.57 7.57
C LEU A 13 -11.91 -0.61 6.28
N GLN A 14 -12.22 0.28 5.34
CA GLN A 14 -11.38 0.51 4.17
C GLN A 14 -10.39 1.65 4.46
N SER A 15 -9.08 1.39 4.34
CA SER A 15 -8.02 2.37 4.60
C SER A 15 -6.80 2.10 3.72
N GLU A 16 -5.91 3.09 3.54
CA GLU A 16 -4.68 2.89 2.76
C GLU A 16 -3.70 2.06 3.58
N TRP A 17 -3.21 0.98 2.99
CA TRP A 17 -2.19 0.15 3.60
C TRP A 17 -1.30 -0.49 2.54
N SER A 18 -0.01 -0.17 2.56
CA SER A 18 1.00 -0.70 1.64
C SER A 18 2.39 -0.63 2.28
N LEU A 19 3.41 -1.12 1.57
CA LEU A 19 4.82 -0.94 1.97
C LEU A 19 5.20 0.54 2.15
N PHE A 20 4.51 1.48 1.49
CA PHE A 20 4.79 2.93 1.60
C PHE A 20 3.91 3.65 2.63
N SER A 21 2.76 3.09 2.99
CA SER A 21 1.75 3.74 3.82
C SER A 21 1.33 2.82 4.95
N ARG A 22 1.86 3.09 6.15
CA ARG A 22 1.67 2.27 7.37
C ARG A 22 1.03 3.04 8.54
N SER A 23 0.48 4.23 8.29
CA SER A 23 -0.17 5.02 9.35
C SER A 23 -1.37 4.33 9.98
N VAL A 24 -2.06 3.47 9.21
CA VAL A 24 -3.23 2.72 9.68
C VAL A 24 -2.90 1.79 10.87
N GLU A 25 -1.66 1.33 10.99
CA GLU A 25 -1.24 0.50 12.13
C GLU A 25 -1.32 1.22 13.45
N ARG A 26 -0.94 2.50 13.46
CA ARG A 26 -0.98 3.33 14.67
C ARG A 26 -2.39 3.82 14.99
N SER A 27 -3.26 3.97 13.98
CA SER A 27 -4.57 4.59 14.16
C SER A 27 -5.73 3.60 14.32
N ALA A 28 -5.77 2.52 13.53
CA ALA A 28 -6.99 1.72 13.36
C ALA A 28 -6.80 0.21 13.46
N VAL A 29 -5.62 -0.34 13.10
CA VAL A 29 -5.41 -1.80 13.07
C VAL A 29 -5.64 -2.44 14.45
N GLY A 30 -5.11 -1.83 15.52
CA GLY A 30 -5.30 -2.36 16.88
C GLY A 30 -6.78 -2.40 17.30
N ALA A 31 -7.53 -1.33 17.06
CA ALA A 31 -8.96 -1.28 17.35
C ALA A 31 -9.77 -2.24 16.45
N ALA A 32 -9.37 -2.40 15.19
CA ALA A 32 -10.03 -3.32 14.28
C ALA A 32 -9.82 -4.79 14.69
N ALA A 33 -8.61 -5.15 15.11
CA ALA A 33 -8.32 -6.48 15.64
C ALA A 33 -9.13 -6.78 16.91
N GLU A 34 -9.15 -5.84 17.86
CA GLU A 34 -9.93 -5.94 19.11
C GLU A 34 -11.42 -6.18 18.86
N LEU A 35 -11.99 -5.48 17.87
CA LEU A 35 -13.42 -5.51 17.56
C LEU A 35 -13.81 -6.57 16.51
N GLY A 36 -12.85 -7.35 15.99
CA GLY A 36 -13.11 -8.32 14.91
C GLY A 36 -13.48 -7.68 13.57
N VAL A 37 -13.11 -6.42 13.33
CA VAL A 37 -13.38 -5.68 12.10
C VAL A 37 -12.36 -6.03 11.03
N ALA A 38 -12.83 -6.40 9.83
CA ALA A 38 -11.94 -6.65 8.70
C ALA A 38 -11.27 -5.36 8.20
N LEU A 39 -10.00 -5.43 7.79
CA LEU A 39 -9.33 -4.36 7.08
C LEU A 39 -9.38 -4.61 5.56
N VAL A 40 -9.74 -3.57 4.81
CA VAL A 40 -9.79 -3.58 3.35
C VAL A 40 -8.76 -2.57 2.81
N PRO A 41 -7.49 -2.98 2.60
CA PRO A 41 -6.45 -2.11 2.05
C PRO A 41 -6.77 -1.56 0.65
N TYR A 42 -6.89 -0.25 0.53
CA TYR A 42 -6.84 0.43 -0.78
C TYR A 42 -5.43 0.91 -1.11
N SER A 43 -5.17 1.12 -2.41
CA SER A 43 -3.83 1.45 -2.94
C SER A 43 -2.69 0.55 -2.43
N PRO A 44 -2.87 -0.79 -2.34
CA PRO A 44 -1.86 -1.69 -1.78
C PRO A 44 -0.56 -1.70 -2.59
N LEU A 45 -0.63 -1.32 -3.87
CA LEU A 45 0.51 -1.22 -4.79
C LEU A 45 1.16 0.18 -4.80
N GLY A 46 0.92 1.02 -3.79
CA GLY A 46 1.49 2.38 -3.74
C GLY A 46 1.12 3.20 -4.97
N ARG A 47 -0.15 3.09 -5.40
CA ARG A 47 -0.67 3.74 -6.62
C ARG A 47 0.12 3.38 -7.89
N GLY A 48 0.64 2.15 -7.93
CA GLY A 48 1.41 1.61 -9.03
C GLY A 48 2.93 1.80 -8.91
N PHE A 49 3.41 2.58 -7.93
CA PHE A 49 4.85 2.79 -7.75
C PHE A 49 5.55 1.48 -7.34
N LEU A 50 4.95 0.70 -6.42
CA LEU A 50 5.53 -0.55 -5.92
C LEU A 50 5.63 -1.67 -6.96
N THR A 51 5.01 -1.50 -8.13
CA THR A 51 5.16 -2.46 -9.23
C THR A 51 6.46 -2.24 -10.03
N GLY A 52 7.11 -1.09 -9.83
CA GLY A 52 8.25 -0.66 -10.63
C GLY A 52 7.88 -0.19 -12.06
N ALA A 53 6.60 0.03 -12.34
CA ALA A 53 6.14 0.45 -13.68
C ALA A 53 6.54 1.87 -14.08
N PHE A 54 6.94 2.70 -13.11
CA PHE A 54 7.53 4.02 -13.31
C PHE A 54 8.45 4.34 -12.13
N ALA A 55 9.50 5.12 -12.35
CA ALA A 55 10.39 5.60 -11.29
C ALA A 55 10.12 7.07 -10.94
N ASN A 56 9.60 7.84 -11.90
CA ASN A 56 9.22 9.23 -11.75
C ASN A 56 7.87 9.50 -12.41
N ALA A 57 7.00 10.30 -11.78
CA ALA A 57 5.69 10.60 -12.31
C ALA A 57 5.74 11.39 -13.64
N ALA A 58 6.86 12.02 -14.00
CA ALA A 58 7.08 12.64 -15.30
C ALA A 58 6.99 11.62 -16.47
N GLU A 59 7.19 10.33 -16.21
CA GLU A 59 7.00 9.25 -17.19
C GLU A 59 5.52 8.96 -17.49
N LEU A 60 4.61 9.39 -16.62
CA LEU A 60 3.17 9.17 -16.76
C LEU A 60 2.55 10.18 -17.72
N SER A 61 1.33 9.91 -18.19
CA SER A 61 0.58 10.88 -19.02
C SER A 61 0.37 12.21 -18.29
N GLU A 62 0.28 13.31 -19.05
CA GLU A 62 0.22 14.68 -18.52
C GLU A 62 -0.92 14.89 -17.50
N GLY A 63 -2.10 14.31 -17.76
CA GLY A 63 -3.25 14.39 -16.86
C GLY A 63 -3.23 13.43 -15.66
N ASP A 64 -2.18 12.63 -15.47
CA ASP A 64 -2.13 11.68 -14.36
C ASP A 64 -1.97 12.39 -13.02
N PHE A 65 -2.91 12.18 -12.10
CA PHE A 65 -2.90 12.83 -10.79
C PHE A 65 -1.64 12.53 -9.96
N ARG A 66 -0.93 11.43 -10.23
CA ARG A 66 0.34 11.07 -9.56
C ARG A 66 1.45 12.06 -9.85
N ARG A 67 1.38 12.84 -10.95
CA ARG A 67 2.31 13.94 -11.24
C ARG A 67 2.30 15.05 -10.19
N ARG A 68 1.28 15.12 -9.35
CA ARG A 68 1.17 16.09 -8.25
C ARG A 68 1.52 15.50 -6.89
N GLN A 69 1.76 14.19 -6.80
CA GLN A 69 2.03 13.56 -5.51
C GLN A 69 3.50 13.70 -5.12
N PRO A 70 3.81 14.29 -3.95
CA PRO A 70 5.20 14.55 -3.53
C PRO A 70 6.08 13.31 -3.54
N ARG A 71 5.54 12.13 -3.19
CA ARG A 71 6.27 10.86 -3.20
C ARG A 71 6.78 10.42 -4.57
N PHE A 72 6.24 10.95 -5.66
CA PHE A 72 6.47 10.46 -7.01
C PHE A 72 7.13 11.50 -7.91
N THR A 73 7.57 12.64 -7.37
CA THR A 73 8.21 13.73 -8.12
C THR A 73 9.59 14.09 -7.55
N GLY A 74 10.44 14.71 -8.38
CA GLY A 74 11.75 15.24 -7.97
C GLY A 74 12.64 14.23 -7.24
N ASP A 75 13.38 14.73 -6.24
CA ASP A 75 14.31 13.94 -5.43
C ASP A 75 13.62 12.85 -4.61
N ALA A 76 12.37 13.09 -4.21
CA ALA A 76 11.56 12.11 -3.49
C ALA A 76 11.29 10.86 -4.36
N ALA A 77 10.99 11.05 -5.65
CA ALA A 77 10.82 9.94 -6.59
C ALA A 77 12.11 9.10 -6.69
N ALA A 78 13.25 9.76 -6.85
CA ALA A 78 14.55 9.10 -6.97
C ALA A 78 14.89 8.30 -5.71
N ALA A 79 14.71 8.90 -4.52
CA ALA A 79 14.91 8.23 -3.24
C ALA A 79 13.96 7.04 -3.06
N ASN A 80 12.66 7.21 -3.37
CA ASN A 80 11.66 6.18 -3.24
C ASN A 80 11.87 5.02 -4.23
N ALA A 81 12.39 5.29 -5.43
CA ALA A 81 12.69 4.26 -6.43
C ALA A 81 13.78 3.29 -5.95
N GLN A 82 14.72 3.76 -5.11
CA GLN A 82 15.74 2.91 -4.49
C GLN A 82 15.14 1.97 -3.43
N LEU A 83 14.02 2.35 -2.80
CA LEU A 83 13.31 1.51 -1.81
C LEU A 83 12.66 0.26 -2.43
N LEU A 84 12.61 0.16 -3.76
CA LEU A 84 12.12 -1.03 -4.45
C LEU A 84 13.17 -2.14 -4.55
N GLU A 85 14.45 -1.88 -4.27
CA GLU A 85 15.48 -2.92 -4.36
C GLU A 85 15.10 -4.16 -3.54
N PRO A 86 14.73 -4.06 -2.24
CA PRO A 86 14.43 -5.25 -1.46
C PRO A 86 13.22 -6.01 -2.01
N VAL A 87 12.22 -5.28 -2.53
CA VAL A 87 11.03 -5.85 -3.17
C VAL A 87 11.42 -6.64 -4.42
N ARG A 88 12.32 -6.11 -5.26
CA ARG A 88 12.82 -6.78 -6.47
C ARG A 88 13.64 -8.01 -6.13
N LYS A 89 14.50 -7.94 -5.10
CA LYS A 89 15.31 -9.07 -4.64
C LYS A 89 14.43 -10.24 -4.17
N ILE A 90 13.43 -9.95 -3.34
CA ILE A 90 12.45 -10.94 -2.88
C ILE A 90 11.64 -11.47 -4.08
N ALA A 91 11.19 -10.59 -4.98
CA ALA A 91 10.46 -11.00 -6.18
C ALA A 91 11.28 -12.00 -7.03
N ALA A 92 12.57 -11.74 -7.24
CA ALA A 92 13.46 -12.66 -7.95
C ALA A 92 13.61 -14.01 -7.22
N ALA A 93 13.79 -14.00 -5.89
CA ALA A 93 13.91 -15.21 -5.09
C ALA A 93 12.65 -16.10 -5.12
N HIS A 94 11.48 -15.48 -5.27
CA HIS A 94 10.18 -16.17 -5.34
C HIS A 94 9.70 -16.44 -6.78
N GLY A 95 10.45 -16.04 -7.81
CA GLY A 95 10.00 -16.12 -9.20
C GLY A 95 8.73 -15.31 -9.48
N ALA A 96 8.56 -14.19 -8.78
CA ALA A 96 7.34 -13.37 -8.75
C ALA A 96 7.60 -11.95 -9.27
N THR A 97 6.54 -11.15 -9.41
CA THR A 97 6.64 -9.71 -9.70
C THR A 97 6.71 -8.88 -8.42
N PRO A 98 7.27 -7.65 -8.46
CA PRO A 98 7.20 -6.74 -7.31
C PRO A 98 5.78 -6.45 -6.83
N ALA A 99 4.81 -6.41 -7.76
CA ALA A 99 3.40 -6.25 -7.42
C ALA A 99 2.88 -7.43 -6.58
N GLN A 100 3.25 -8.65 -6.95
CA GLN A 100 2.87 -9.84 -6.19
C GLN A 100 3.48 -9.85 -4.79
N ILE A 101 4.75 -9.46 -4.64
CA ILE A 101 5.38 -9.34 -3.32
C ILE A 101 4.66 -8.29 -2.45
N ALA A 102 4.34 -7.12 -3.00
CA ALA A 102 3.59 -6.10 -2.28
C ALA A 102 2.19 -6.56 -1.84
N LEU A 103 1.49 -7.33 -2.69
CA LEU A 103 0.18 -7.90 -2.38
C LEU A 103 0.25 -9.03 -1.35
N ALA A 104 1.21 -9.94 -1.48
CA ALA A 104 1.46 -11.01 -0.52
C ALA A 104 1.78 -10.42 0.87
N TRP A 105 2.62 -9.38 0.92
CA TRP A 105 2.96 -8.68 2.16
C TRP A 105 1.73 -8.11 2.85
N VAL A 106 0.87 -7.37 2.12
CA VAL A 106 -0.30 -6.73 2.75
C VAL A 106 -1.32 -7.76 3.20
N GLN A 107 -1.51 -8.85 2.44
CA GLN A 107 -2.38 -9.95 2.84
C GLN A 107 -1.88 -10.63 4.12
N GLN A 108 -0.57 -10.87 4.23
CA GLN A 108 0.03 -11.52 5.41
C GLN A 108 0.04 -10.64 6.66
N ARG A 109 -0.34 -9.35 6.55
CA ARG A 109 -0.63 -8.53 7.74
C ARG A 109 -1.78 -9.09 8.56
N ALA A 110 -2.65 -9.91 7.96
CA ALA A 110 -3.70 -10.64 8.67
C ALA A 110 -3.13 -11.50 9.82
N GLY A 111 -2.10 -12.30 9.52
CA GLY A 111 -1.44 -13.15 10.53
C GLY A 111 -0.65 -12.34 11.55
N VAL A 112 0.01 -11.26 11.12
CA VAL A 112 0.82 -10.39 12.00
C VAL A 112 -0.03 -9.64 13.02
N HIS A 113 -1.23 -9.19 12.63
CA HIS A 113 -2.08 -8.35 13.47
C HIS A 113 -3.32 -9.07 14.01
N GLY A 114 -3.54 -10.35 13.66
CA GLY A 114 -4.66 -11.14 14.16
C GLY A 114 -6.03 -10.66 13.70
N LEU A 115 -6.16 -10.18 12.45
CA LEU A 115 -7.44 -9.69 11.89
C LEU A 115 -7.58 -10.06 10.41
N PRO A 116 -8.81 -10.14 9.85
CA PRO A 116 -8.99 -10.34 8.42
C PRO A 116 -8.45 -9.16 7.62
N VAL A 117 -7.65 -9.44 6.57
CA VAL A 117 -7.13 -8.41 5.65
C VAL A 117 -7.45 -8.80 4.21
N VAL A 118 -8.19 -7.96 3.51
CA VAL A 118 -8.66 -8.21 2.13
C VAL A 118 -8.28 -7.04 1.23
N PRO A 119 -7.08 -7.04 0.61
CA PRO A 119 -6.65 -5.94 -0.25
C PRO A 119 -7.45 -5.88 -1.55
N ILE A 120 -7.68 -4.67 -2.06
CA ILE A 120 -8.44 -4.41 -3.30
C ILE A 120 -7.55 -3.80 -4.40
N PRO A 121 -6.63 -4.58 -5.01
CA PRO A 121 -5.82 -4.06 -6.11
C PRO A 121 -6.66 -3.82 -7.36
N GLY A 122 -6.64 -2.57 -7.85
CA GLY A 122 -7.34 -2.21 -9.08
C GLY A 122 -6.65 -2.71 -10.34
N THR A 123 -7.42 -3.10 -11.35
CA THR A 123 -6.93 -3.43 -12.69
C THR A 123 -8.04 -3.26 -13.73
N ARG A 124 -7.66 -2.98 -14.99
CA ARG A 124 -8.54 -3.01 -16.18
C ARG A 124 -8.15 -4.11 -17.18
N LYS A 125 -7.13 -4.92 -16.86
CA LYS A 125 -6.57 -5.93 -17.75
C LYS A 125 -6.65 -7.30 -17.11
N ARG A 126 -7.12 -8.31 -17.85
CA ARG A 126 -7.24 -9.69 -17.38
C ARG A 126 -5.90 -10.26 -16.88
N GLY A 127 -4.82 -10.10 -17.64
CA GLY A 127 -3.51 -10.60 -17.21
C GLY A 127 -3.01 -10.00 -15.88
N ARG A 128 -3.39 -8.76 -15.57
CA ARG A 128 -3.08 -8.14 -14.27
C ARG A 128 -3.97 -8.67 -13.14
N LEU A 129 -5.21 -9.07 -13.44
CA LEU A 129 -6.04 -9.78 -12.47
C LEU A 129 -5.41 -11.13 -12.13
N GLU A 130 -4.98 -11.90 -13.13
CA GLU A 130 -4.32 -13.19 -12.96
C GLU A 130 -3.01 -13.04 -12.15
N GLU A 131 -2.19 -12.03 -12.48
CA GLU A 131 -0.98 -11.67 -11.72
C GLU A 131 -1.30 -11.37 -10.24
N ASN A 132 -2.31 -10.52 -9.98
CA ASN A 132 -2.72 -10.15 -8.63
C ASN A 132 -3.24 -11.35 -7.83
N VAL A 133 -4.04 -12.22 -8.45
CA VAL A 133 -4.57 -13.44 -7.82
C VAL A 133 -3.42 -14.39 -7.45
N ALA A 134 -2.42 -14.54 -8.31
CA ALA A 134 -1.27 -15.40 -8.03
C ALA A 134 -0.46 -14.95 -6.79
N ALA A 135 -0.52 -13.68 -6.38
CA ALA A 135 0.10 -13.20 -5.14
C ALA A 135 -0.40 -13.95 -3.89
N THR A 136 -1.65 -14.43 -3.89
CA THR A 136 -2.26 -15.18 -2.78
C THR A 136 -1.59 -16.52 -2.50
N ARG A 137 -0.76 -17.02 -3.42
CA ARG A 137 -0.02 -18.27 -3.28
C ARG A 137 1.40 -18.07 -2.75
N ILE A 138 1.85 -16.81 -2.60
CA ILE A 138 3.18 -16.49 -2.12
C ILE A 138 3.14 -16.37 -0.60
N THR A 139 3.96 -17.17 0.07
CA THR A 139 4.22 -17.05 1.51
C THR A 139 5.58 -16.38 1.69
N LEU A 140 5.59 -15.22 2.33
CA LEU A 140 6.84 -14.49 2.59
C LEU A 140 7.46 -15.07 3.85
N THR A 141 8.75 -15.33 3.81
CA THR A 141 9.47 -15.83 4.98
C THR A 141 9.61 -14.73 6.03
N PRO A 142 9.89 -15.07 7.30
CA PRO A 142 10.25 -14.06 8.30
C PRO A 142 11.40 -13.16 7.87
N GLY A 143 12.37 -13.70 7.12
CA GLY A 143 13.48 -12.94 6.54
C GLY A 143 13.02 -11.95 5.46
N ASP A 144 12.13 -12.37 4.56
CA ASP A 144 11.55 -11.48 3.55
C ASP A 144 10.78 -10.33 4.20
N LEU A 145 9.96 -10.64 5.21
CA LEU A 145 9.21 -9.62 5.95
C LEU A 145 10.15 -8.62 6.61
N ALA A 146 11.21 -9.10 7.28
CA ALA A 146 12.20 -8.24 7.93
C ALA A 146 12.90 -7.29 6.96
N LEU A 147 13.15 -7.70 5.71
CA LEU A 147 13.72 -6.84 4.66
C LEU A 147 12.73 -5.74 4.20
N LEU A 148 11.43 -6.00 4.29
CA LEU A 148 10.38 -5.08 3.85
C LEU A 148 9.97 -4.06 4.93
N GLU A 149 10.07 -4.42 6.22
CA GLU A 149 9.62 -3.56 7.33
C GLU A 149 10.19 -2.12 7.31
N PRO A 150 11.50 -1.88 7.02
CA PRO A 150 12.06 -0.53 7.04
C PRO A 150 11.55 0.41 5.94
N ILE A 151 10.91 -0.09 4.88
CA ILE A 151 10.57 0.70 3.68
C ILE A 151 9.71 1.91 4.05
N ALA A 152 8.66 1.69 4.83
CA ALA A 152 7.68 2.74 5.16
C ALA A 152 8.29 3.94 5.90
N GLY A 153 9.29 3.69 6.75
CA GLY A 153 9.98 4.73 7.52
C GLY A 153 10.98 5.53 6.68
N ARG A 154 11.28 5.10 5.45
CA ARG A 154 12.24 5.73 4.55
C ARG A 154 11.60 6.44 3.36
N VAL A 155 10.26 6.38 3.23
CA VAL A 155 9.54 7.05 2.15
C VAL A 155 9.70 8.56 2.28
N VAL A 156 10.18 9.20 1.22
CA VAL A 156 10.35 10.65 1.13
C VAL A 156 9.12 11.27 0.46
N GLY A 157 8.69 12.42 0.97
CA GLY A 157 7.54 13.17 0.46
C GLY A 157 6.20 12.77 1.08
N ASP A 158 5.33 13.76 1.20
CA ASP A 158 4.00 13.58 1.76
C ASP A 158 3.12 12.67 0.91
N ARG A 159 2.20 11.99 1.61
CA ARG A 159 1.23 11.07 1.01
C ARG A 159 0.30 11.78 0.02
N TYR A 160 -0.03 13.02 0.29
CA TYR A 160 -0.87 13.89 -0.54
C TYR A 160 -0.15 15.21 -0.78
N PRO A 161 -0.50 15.93 -1.86
CA PRO A 161 -0.11 17.33 -1.99
C PRO A 161 -0.63 18.13 -0.80
N ASP A 162 -0.08 19.32 -0.57
CA ASP A 162 -0.72 20.27 0.34
C ASP A 162 -2.13 20.61 -0.19
N MET A 163 -3.13 20.31 0.64
CA MET A 163 -4.55 20.51 0.34
C MET A 163 -5.13 21.72 1.10
N SER A 164 -4.28 22.51 1.78
CA SER A 164 -4.68 23.71 2.53
C SER A 164 -5.59 24.64 1.71
N SER A 165 -5.20 24.92 0.48
CA SER A 165 -5.93 25.77 -0.49
C SER A 165 -7.28 25.22 -0.97
N THR A 166 -7.56 23.92 -0.75
CA THR A 166 -8.83 23.31 -1.19
C THR A 166 -9.96 23.52 -0.18
N SER A 167 -9.63 23.89 1.06
CA SER A 167 -10.61 24.26 2.08
C SER A 167 -11.05 25.73 1.96
N GLU A 168 -10.12 26.63 1.66
CA GLU A 168 -10.38 28.07 1.50
C GLU A 168 -11.26 28.40 0.29
N ALA A 169 -11.18 27.61 -0.79
CA ALA A 169 -12.02 27.80 -1.98
C ALA A 169 -13.46 27.26 -1.83
N ARG A 170 -13.82 26.72 -0.66
CA ARG A 170 -15.14 26.16 -0.35
C ARG A 170 -15.91 26.97 0.71
N GLU A 171 -15.31 28.04 1.23
CA GLU A 171 -16.02 29.13 1.94
C GLU A 171 -16.30 30.29 0.96
#